data_AF-A0A6L5GTJ9-F1
#
_entry.id   AF-A0A6L5GTJ9-F1
#
_cell.length_a   1.000
_cell.length_b   1.000
_cell.length_c   1.000
_cell.angle_alpha   90.00
_cell.angle_beta   90.00
_cell.angle_gamma   90.00
#
_symmetry.space_group_name_H-M   'P 1'
#
loop_
_entity.id
_entity.type
_entity.pdbx_description
1 polymer ?
#
loop_
_entity_poly.entity_id
_entity_poly.type
_entity_poly.pdbx_seq_one_letter_code
_entity_poly.pdbx_strand_id
1 'polypeptide(L)'
;MAENWYPVIDRETCRECGACIEMCGHGVYDRGAAPKPQVVNPVGCVDHCHGCGSRCPVGAITYFGEDTPWVPPKGKVNQGETLTEKTNIHSGGNTMKKLQLFEPAMCCSTGLCGPSIDPELLRISTLIDDLKAAGVEVERFNLNNAPDAFAETETVKNMLAIRGTEALPITMLDDTVVLTDRYPSNAEVFGWLKLDDPQADAPDSDDDGDTGCGCGGGCCC
;
A
#
# COMPACT_ATOMS: atom_id res chain seq x y z
N MET A 1 30.15 4.13 6.86
CA MET A 1 29.20 5.26 6.84
C MET A 1 28.11 4.82 5.90
N ALA A 2 26.86 4.93 6.31
CA ALA A 2 25.73 4.43 5.55
C ALA A 2 25.07 5.56 4.75
N GLU A 3 24.80 5.30 3.48
CA GLU A 3 24.17 6.29 2.58
C GLU A 3 22.66 6.35 2.79
N ASN A 4 22.05 5.25 3.24
CA ASN A 4 20.60 5.09 3.39
C ASN A 4 20.16 4.77 4.83
N TRP A 5 21.06 4.85 5.81
CA TRP A 5 20.75 4.55 7.21
C TRP A 5 20.98 5.77 8.09
N TYR A 6 19.90 6.29 8.68
CA TYR A 6 19.99 7.40 9.62
C TYR A 6 18.85 7.40 10.63
N PRO A 7 19.09 7.91 11.86
CA PRO A 7 18.06 8.00 12.88
C PRO A 7 17.04 9.10 12.53
N VAL A 8 15.77 8.82 12.76
CA VAL A 8 14.65 9.75 12.68
C VAL A 8 14.11 9.94 14.10
N ILE A 9 14.04 11.19 14.56
CA ILE A 9 13.57 11.51 15.91
C ILE A 9 12.14 12.03 15.82
N ASP A 10 11.24 11.35 16.51
CA ASP A 10 9.87 11.80 16.73
C ASP A 10 9.86 12.98 17.72
N ARG A 11 9.49 14.16 17.22
CA ARG A 11 9.55 15.41 17.99
C ARG A 11 8.43 15.53 19.03
N GLU A 12 7.38 14.72 18.93
CA GLU A 12 6.23 14.74 19.84
C GLU A 12 6.50 13.88 21.07
N THR A 13 7.18 12.76 20.85
CA THR A 13 7.52 11.79 21.89
C THR A 13 8.87 12.11 22.55
N CYS A 14 9.73 12.90 21.89
CA CYS A 14 11.04 13.27 22.43
C CYS A 14 10.93 14.23 23.61
N ARG A 15 11.39 13.78 24.78
CA ARG A 15 11.48 14.57 26.02
C ARG A 15 12.75 15.41 26.16
N GLU A 16 13.44 15.70 25.06
CA GLU A 16 14.59 16.63 25.04
C GLU A 16 15.75 16.23 25.96
N CYS A 17 15.90 14.93 26.26
CA CYS A 17 16.84 14.44 27.26
C CYS A 17 18.33 14.43 26.84
N GLY A 18 18.66 14.77 25.58
CA GLY A 18 20.05 14.84 25.10
C GLY A 18 20.84 13.53 24.99
N ALA A 19 20.30 12.40 25.48
CA ALA A 19 21.02 11.11 25.57
C ALA A 19 21.58 10.59 24.22
N CYS A 20 20.94 10.91 23.10
CA CYS A 20 21.41 10.53 21.77
C CYS A 20 22.67 11.31 21.34
N ILE A 21 22.79 12.58 21.75
CA ILE A 21 23.94 13.45 21.43
C ILE A 21 25.16 13.02 22.24
N GLU A 22 24.98 12.72 23.52
CA GLU A 22 26.07 12.33 24.43
C GLU A 22 26.73 11.01 24.02
N MET A 23 25.94 10.08 23.49
CA MET A 23 26.42 8.75 23.07
C MET A 23 27.02 8.76 21.65
N CYS A 24 26.59 9.69 20.78
CA CYS A 24 27.00 9.71 19.38
C CYS A 24 28.33 10.47 19.19
N GLY A 25 29.44 9.75 19.13
CA GLY A 25 30.76 10.29 18.80
C GLY A 25 30.96 10.65 17.32
N HIS A 26 30.00 10.32 16.45
CA HIS A 26 30.13 10.45 14.99
C HIS A 26 29.63 11.79 14.42
N GLY A 27 29.20 12.73 15.29
CA GLY A 27 28.76 14.06 14.86
C GLY A 27 27.47 14.05 14.03
N VAL A 28 26.63 13.03 14.19
CA VAL A 28 25.34 12.89 13.49
C VAL A 28 24.33 13.94 13.97
N TYR A 29 24.40 14.30 15.25
CA TYR A 29 23.49 15.26 15.90
C TYR A 29 24.11 16.63 16.11
N ASP A 30 23.28 17.66 15.99
CA ASP A 30 23.66 19.04 16.29
C ASP A 30 23.66 19.30 17.81
N ARG A 31 24.76 19.87 18.31
CA ARG A 31 24.92 20.25 19.73
C ARG A 31 24.35 21.63 20.05
N GLY A 32 23.97 22.41 19.04
CA GLY A 32 23.40 23.75 19.15
C GLY A 32 21.88 23.81 18.97
N ALA A 33 21.25 22.75 18.44
CA ALA A 33 19.81 22.62 18.24
C ALA A 33 19.02 22.37 19.55
N ALA A 34 19.41 23.01 20.66
CA ALA A 34 18.63 22.99 21.88
C ALA A 34 17.25 23.63 21.62
N PRO A 35 16.14 23.04 22.11
CA PRO A 35 16.07 21.93 23.06
C PRO A 35 15.90 20.53 22.44
N LYS A 36 15.67 20.41 21.12
CA LYS A 36 15.38 19.11 20.46
C LYS A 36 16.55 18.62 19.60
N PRO A 37 17.13 17.44 19.89
CA PRO A 37 18.21 16.87 19.09
C PRO A 37 17.80 16.77 17.61
N GLN A 38 18.59 17.39 16.72
CA GLN A 38 18.39 17.37 15.28
C GLN A 38 19.53 16.63 14.60
N VAL A 39 19.19 15.75 13.65
CA VAL A 39 20.17 15.08 12.79
C VAL A 39 20.62 16.05 11.71
N VAL A 40 21.89 16.44 11.75
CA VAL A 40 22.50 17.35 10.76
C VAL A 40 23.42 16.61 9.80
N ASN A 41 23.94 15.45 10.20
CA ASN A 41 24.84 14.65 9.39
C ASN A 41 24.34 13.20 9.30
N PRO A 42 23.30 12.92 8.49
CA PRO A 42 22.72 11.59 8.37
C PRO A 42 23.72 10.54 7.87
N VAL A 43 24.61 10.91 6.94
CA VAL A 43 25.67 10.03 6.41
C VAL A 43 26.75 9.67 7.44
N GLY A 44 26.80 10.41 8.56
CA GLY A 44 27.70 10.11 9.68
C GLY A 44 27.34 8.84 10.44
N CYS A 45 26.16 8.27 10.20
CA CYS A 45 25.71 7.07 10.89
C CYS A 45 26.50 5.83 10.44
N VAL A 46 26.74 4.93 11.39
CA VAL A 46 27.25 3.58 11.11
C VAL A 46 26.05 2.72 10.73
N ASP A 47 26.21 1.97 9.65
CA ASP A 47 25.22 1.04 9.14
C ASP A 47 24.72 0.10 10.26
N HIS A 48 23.41 -0.05 10.42
CA HIS A 48 22.77 -0.87 11.45
C HIS A 48 23.10 -0.50 12.91
N CYS A 49 23.48 0.75 13.19
CA CYS A 49 23.77 1.19 14.56
C CYS A 49 22.52 1.69 15.29
N HIS A 50 22.03 0.90 16.26
CA HIS A 50 20.87 1.23 17.10
C HIS A 50 21.20 1.94 18.43
N GLY A 51 22.41 2.51 18.56
CA GLY A 51 22.93 3.00 19.85
C GLY A 51 22.08 4.11 20.48
N CYS A 52 21.64 5.09 19.68
CA CYS A 52 20.81 6.19 20.16
C CYS A 52 19.39 5.74 20.49
N GLY A 53 18.78 4.87 19.68
CA GLY A 53 17.46 4.31 19.93
C GLY A 53 17.40 3.43 21.18
N SER A 54 18.43 2.60 21.40
CA SER A 54 18.52 1.70 22.56
C SER A 54 18.66 2.44 23.90
N ARG A 55 19.26 3.64 23.87
CA ARG A 55 19.41 4.48 25.07
C ARG A 55 18.29 5.51 25.24
N CYS A 56 17.43 5.66 24.24
CA CYS A 56 16.33 6.59 24.32
C CYS A 56 15.36 6.14 25.42
N PRO A 57 15.15 6.96 26.47
CA PRO A 57 14.33 6.57 27.61
C PRO A 57 12.83 6.56 27.32
N VAL A 58 12.42 7.20 26.23
CA VAL A 58 11.05 7.27 25.71
C VAL A 58 10.90 6.53 24.38
N GLY A 59 12.00 5.99 23.82
CA GLY A 59 12.04 5.33 22.53
C GLY A 59 11.49 6.14 21.34
N ALA A 60 11.68 7.46 21.35
CA ALA A 60 11.25 8.38 20.29
C ALA A 60 12.15 8.36 19.03
N ILE A 61 12.98 7.34 18.84
CA ILE A 61 13.96 7.28 17.75
C ILE A 61 13.69 6.03 16.93
N THR A 62 13.45 6.22 15.64
CA THR A 62 13.35 5.19 14.61
C THR A 62 14.52 5.34 13.64
N TYR A 63 14.69 4.38 12.73
CA TYR A 63 15.76 4.43 11.72
C TYR A 63 15.14 4.29 10.33
N PHE A 64 15.57 5.15 9.42
CA PHE A 64 15.24 5.01 8.01
C PHE A 64 16.17 3.95 7.41
N GLY A 65 15.61 3.01 6.63
CA GLY A 65 16.33 1.85 6.10
C GLY A 65 16.48 0.68 7.08
N GLU A 66 15.64 0.61 8.13
CA GLU A 66 15.60 -0.51 9.08
C GLU A 66 15.08 -1.80 8.43
N ASP A 67 16.01 -2.67 8.03
CA ASP A 67 15.68 -4.01 7.51
C ASP A 67 15.69 -5.10 8.62
N THR A 68 15.95 -4.72 9.87
CA THR A 68 16.03 -5.66 11.00
C THR A 68 14.79 -5.59 11.89
N PRO A 69 14.45 -6.65 12.64
CA PRO A 69 13.30 -6.66 13.56
C PRO A 69 13.57 -5.85 14.84
N TRP A 70 14.46 -4.85 14.79
CA TRP A 70 14.81 -4.04 15.94
C TRP A 70 13.68 -3.06 16.26
N VAL A 71 13.26 -3.07 17.53
CA VAL A 71 12.19 -2.21 18.04
C VAL A 71 12.75 -1.40 19.22
N PRO A 72 12.41 -0.10 19.33
CA PRO A 72 12.87 0.71 20.45
C PRO A 72 12.41 0.09 21.78
N PRO A 73 13.33 -0.29 22.70
CA PRO A 73 13.00 -1.06 23.91
C PRO A 73 12.10 -0.33 24.90
N LYS A 74 11.92 0.98 24.72
CA LYS A 74 11.12 1.86 25.60
C LYS A 74 10.18 2.79 24.81
N GLY A 75 10.06 2.57 23.50
CA GLY A 75 9.17 3.34 22.64
C GLY A 75 7.76 2.81 22.78
N LYS A 76 6.78 3.71 22.85
CA LYS A 76 5.43 3.30 22.48
C LYS A 76 5.47 3.03 20.99
N VAL A 77 5.67 1.77 20.62
CA VAL A 77 5.17 1.30 19.33
C VAL A 77 3.70 1.73 19.31
N ASN A 78 3.29 2.48 18.29
CA ASN A 78 1.87 2.72 18.08
C ASN A 78 1.22 1.34 18.03
N GLN A 79 0.43 1.01 19.06
CA GLN A 79 -0.23 -0.26 19.21
C GLN A 79 -1.31 -0.36 18.12
N GLY A 80 -0.90 -0.85 16.95
CA GLY A 80 -1.77 -1.45 15.96
C GLY A 80 -1.75 -2.98 16.01
N GLU A 81 -0.86 -3.59 16.80
CA GLU A 81 -0.76 -5.06 16.89
C GLU A 81 -0.35 -5.46 18.31
N THR A 82 -1.29 -6.00 19.09
CA THR A 82 -1.16 -7.23 19.90
C THR A 82 -2.25 -7.27 20.99
N LEU A 83 -3.37 -7.93 20.70
CA LEU A 83 -4.14 -8.64 21.72
C LEU A 83 -4.48 -10.03 21.18
N THR A 84 -3.61 -10.97 21.57
CA THR A 84 -3.93 -12.31 22.04
C THR A 84 -5.28 -12.91 21.63
N GLU A 85 -5.23 -13.95 20.79
CA GLU A 85 -6.09 -15.10 20.99
C GLU A 85 -5.27 -16.38 20.85
N LYS A 86 -4.92 -16.96 22.01
CA LYS A 86 -4.55 -18.36 22.11
C LYS A 86 -5.84 -19.17 22.16
N THR A 87 -6.31 -19.55 20.99
CA THR A 87 -7.17 -20.71 20.78
C THR A 87 -6.66 -21.39 19.52
N ASN A 88 -6.07 -22.58 19.67
CA ASN A 88 -6.21 -23.65 18.66
C ASN A 88 -7.68 -23.58 18.22
N ILE A 89 -8.08 -23.59 16.94
CA ILE A 89 -7.93 -24.65 15.94
C ILE A 89 -8.43 -24.07 14.59
N HIS A 90 -7.71 -24.28 13.49
CA HIS A 90 -8.09 -24.11 12.06
C HIS A 90 -8.29 -22.68 11.46
N SER A 91 -7.65 -22.51 10.30
CA SER A 91 -7.92 -21.55 9.19
C SER A 91 -7.28 -20.14 9.22
N GLY A 92 -6.68 -19.79 8.08
CA GLY A 92 -5.82 -18.63 7.82
C GLY A 92 -6.49 -17.27 8.01
N GLY A 93 -5.68 -16.33 8.51
CA GLY A 93 -6.09 -15.03 9.02
C GLY A 93 -6.56 -14.06 7.95
N ASN A 94 -7.77 -13.57 8.12
CA ASN A 94 -8.34 -12.42 7.43
C ASN A 94 -8.07 -11.17 8.28
N THR A 95 -7.02 -10.41 7.97
CA THR A 95 -7.00 -8.97 8.31
C THR A 95 -8.05 -8.32 7.42
N MET A 96 -9.09 -7.70 7.97
CA MET A 96 -10.14 -7.05 7.18
C MET A 96 -9.52 -5.94 6.32
N LYS A 97 -9.27 -6.26 5.05
CA LYS A 97 -8.80 -5.31 4.05
C LYS A 97 -10.00 -4.70 3.36
N LYS A 98 -9.95 -3.40 3.13
CA LYS A 98 -11.05 -2.66 2.50
C LYS A 98 -10.66 -2.26 1.08
N LEU A 99 -11.37 -2.79 0.09
CA LEU A 99 -11.19 -2.44 -1.32
C LEU A 99 -12.28 -1.45 -1.74
N GLN A 100 -11.90 -0.30 -2.27
CA GLN A 100 -12.82 0.72 -2.76
C GLN A 100 -12.56 0.96 -4.25
N LEU A 101 -13.61 0.81 -5.06
CA LEU A 101 -13.55 0.98 -6.50
C LEU A 101 -14.36 2.21 -6.90
N PHE A 102 -13.68 3.22 -7.41
CA PHE A 102 -14.26 4.49 -7.85
C PHE A 102 -14.38 4.51 -9.37
N GLU A 103 -15.61 4.51 -9.86
CA GLU A 103 -15.91 4.36 -11.29
C GLU A 103 -16.35 5.65 -11.97
N PRO A 104 -16.15 5.73 -13.30
CA PRO A 104 -16.66 6.84 -14.11
C PRO A 104 -18.18 6.92 -14.06
N ALA A 105 -18.72 8.09 -14.40
CA ALA A 105 -20.15 8.33 -14.49
C ALA A 105 -20.79 7.36 -15.51
N MET A 106 -21.38 6.27 -15.01
CA MET A 106 -22.12 5.31 -15.83
C MET A 106 -23.62 5.53 -15.64
N CYS A 107 -24.42 5.16 -16.64
CA CYS A 107 -25.88 5.27 -16.56
C CYS A 107 -26.50 4.34 -15.49
N CYS A 108 -25.77 3.35 -14.96
CA CYS A 108 -26.24 2.49 -13.85
C CYS A 108 -25.10 1.91 -13.01
N SER A 109 -25.41 1.51 -11.77
CA SER A 109 -24.46 1.06 -10.72
C SER A 109 -23.58 -0.15 -11.07
N THR A 110 -23.94 -0.90 -12.11
CA THR A 110 -23.15 -2.04 -12.59
C THR A 110 -22.54 -1.79 -13.97
N GLY A 111 -22.92 -0.72 -14.66
CA GLY A 111 -22.60 -0.46 -16.07
C GLY A 111 -23.15 -1.50 -17.05
N LEU A 112 -23.93 -2.48 -16.58
CA LEU A 112 -24.52 -3.56 -17.40
C LEU A 112 -25.75 -3.11 -18.20
N CYS A 113 -26.06 -1.81 -18.18
CA CYS A 113 -27.28 -1.23 -18.73
C CYS A 113 -27.00 -0.62 -20.11
N GLY A 114 -26.67 -1.48 -21.07
CA GLY A 114 -26.37 -1.10 -22.45
C GLY A 114 -26.54 -2.27 -23.41
N PRO A 115 -26.67 -2.02 -24.73
CA PRO A 115 -26.82 -3.07 -25.75
C PRO A 115 -25.57 -3.96 -25.89
N SER A 116 -24.45 -3.56 -25.30
CA SER A 116 -23.20 -4.31 -25.24
C SER A 116 -22.78 -4.36 -23.78
N ILE A 117 -22.91 -5.53 -23.16
CA ILE A 117 -22.45 -5.79 -21.80
C ILE A 117 -20.93 -5.87 -21.85
N ASP A 118 -20.23 -4.98 -21.14
CA ASP A 118 -18.78 -5.03 -21.05
C ASP A 118 -18.35 -6.28 -20.25
N PRO A 119 -17.59 -7.21 -20.85
CA PRO A 119 -17.17 -8.44 -20.19
C PRO A 119 -16.27 -8.16 -18.96
N GLU A 120 -15.54 -7.05 -18.95
CA GLU A 120 -14.73 -6.62 -17.80
C GLU A 120 -15.58 -6.24 -16.58
N LEU A 121 -16.72 -5.58 -16.77
CA LEU A 121 -17.61 -5.24 -15.64
C LEU A 121 -18.26 -6.49 -15.04
N LEU A 122 -18.50 -7.51 -15.86
CA LEU A 122 -19.00 -8.81 -15.41
C LEU A 122 -17.93 -9.54 -14.59
N ARG A 123 -16.68 -9.58 -15.09
CA ARG A 123 -15.53 -10.17 -14.36
C ARG A 123 -15.33 -9.49 -13.00
N ILE A 124 -15.38 -8.16 -12.96
CA ILE A 124 -15.23 -7.40 -11.72
C ILE A 124 -16.39 -7.65 -10.76
N SER A 125 -17.62 -7.81 -11.25
CA SER A 125 -18.76 -8.14 -10.38
C SER A 125 -18.56 -9.50 -9.72
N THR A 126 -18.10 -10.51 -10.46
CA THR A 126 -17.75 -11.83 -9.92
C THR A 126 -16.61 -11.74 -8.91
N LEU A 127 -15.54 -11.01 -9.24
CA LEU A 127 -14.42 -10.78 -8.34
C LEU A 127 -14.89 -10.15 -7.02
N ILE A 128 -15.74 -9.11 -7.07
CA ILE A 128 -16.30 -8.47 -5.88
C ILE A 128 -17.08 -9.47 -5.01
N ASP A 129 -17.87 -10.34 -5.61
CA ASP A 129 -18.65 -11.35 -4.89
C ASP A 129 -17.73 -12.39 -4.23
N ASP A 130 -16.69 -12.84 -4.92
CA ASP A 130 -15.69 -13.77 -4.40
C ASP A 130 -14.91 -13.16 -3.23
N LEU A 131 -14.55 -11.86 -3.33
CA LEU A 131 -13.90 -11.11 -2.27
C LEU A 131 -14.77 -10.95 -1.03
N LYS A 132 -16.05 -10.63 -1.22
CA LYS A 132 -17.02 -10.56 -0.13
C LYS A 132 -17.19 -11.92 0.54
N ALA A 133 -17.20 -13.00 -0.24
CA ALA A 133 -17.23 -14.37 0.28
C ALA A 133 -15.95 -14.72 1.06
N ALA A 134 -14.80 -14.19 0.65
CA ALA A 134 -13.53 -14.29 1.38
C ALA A 134 -13.46 -13.40 2.64
N GLY A 135 -14.47 -12.57 2.89
CA GLY A 135 -14.54 -11.67 4.06
C GLY A 135 -13.80 -10.35 3.88
N VAL A 136 -13.55 -9.94 2.63
CA VAL A 136 -12.97 -8.63 2.27
C VAL A 136 -14.12 -7.63 2.06
N GLU A 137 -14.01 -6.44 2.65
CA GLU A 137 -15.01 -5.40 2.45
C GLU A 137 -14.76 -4.70 1.12
N VAL A 138 -15.66 -4.87 0.15
CA VAL A 138 -15.55 -4.26 -1.17
C VAL A 138 -16.68 -3.28 -1.42
N GLU A 139 -16.32 -2.01 -1.62
CA GLU A 139 -17.24 -0.91 -1.90
C GLU A 139 -17.04 -0.39 -3.32
N ARG A 140 -18.14 -0.14 -4.03
CA ARG A 140 -18.12 0.39 -5.40
C ARG A 140 -18.84 1.72 -5.39
N PHE A 141 -18.13 2.78 -5.77
CA PHE A 141 -18.63 4.15 -5.84
C PHE A 141 -18.67 4.59 -7.30
N ASN A 142 -19.80 5.16 -7.72
CA ASN A 142 -19.92 5.77 -9.05
C ASN A 142 -20.10 7.27 -8.89
N LEU A 143 -19.55 8.07 -9.79
CA LEU A 143 -19.71 9.53 -9.79
C LEU A 143 -21.20 9.96 -9.74
N ASN A 144 -22.11 9.18 -10.34
CA ASN A 144 -23.55 9.46 -10.36
C ASN A 144 -24.29 9.01 -9.10
N ASN A 145 -23.80 8.00 -8.39
CA ASN A 145 -24.50 7.40 -7.24
C ASN A 145 -23.96 7.94 -5.91
N ALA A 146 -22.65 8.19 -5.83
CA ALA A 146 -21.98 8.60 -4.61
C ALA A 146 -20.91 9.69 -4.88
N PRO A 147 -21.30 10.89 -5.34
CA PRO A 147 -20.34 11.98 -5.59
C PRO A 147 -19.63 12.43 -4.30
N ASP A 148 -20.27 12.28 -3.14
CA ASP A 148 -19.71 12.65 -1.84
C ASP A 148 -18.45 11.83 -1.51
N ALA A 149 -18.43 10.53 -1.83
CA ALA A 149 -17.27 9.66 -1.57
C ALA A 149 -16.00 10.11 -2.31
N PHE A 150 -16.16 10.68 -3.53
CA PHE A 150 -15.04 11.25 -4.29
C PHE A 150 -14.56 12.59 -3.71
N ALA A 151 -15.44 13.32 -3.03
CA ALA A 151 -15.13 14.60 -2.40
C ALA A 151 -14.50 14.43 -1.00
N GLU A 152 -14.92 13.41 -0.25
CA GLU A 152 -14.35 13.06 1.06
C GLU A 152 -12.95 12.45 0.96
N THR A 153 -12.67 11.72 -0.12
CA THR A 153 -11.37 11.10 -0.35
C THR A 153 -10.41 12.09 -1.00
N GLU A 154 -9.52 12.71 -0.21
CA GLU A 154 -8.56 13.72 -0.71
C GLU A 154 -7.68 13.20 -1.85
N THR A 155 -7.27 11.93 -1.81
CA THR A 155 -6.43 11.30 -2.85
C THR A 155 -7.16 11.24 -4.20
N VAL A 156 -8.44 10.84 -4.19
CA VAL A 156 -9.28 10.74 -5.39
C VAL A 156 -9.59 12.14 -5.92
N LYS A 157 -9.94 13.08 -5.04
CA LYS A 157 -10.20 14.47 -5.39
C LYS A 157 -8.99 15.12 -6.08
N ASN A 158 -7.79 14.93 -5.53
CA ASN A 158 -6.56 15.45 -6.12
C ASN A 158 -6.28 14.80 -7.48
N MET A 159 -6.50 13.48 -7.62
CA MET A 159 -6.36 12.80 -8.90
C MET A 159 -7.33 13.32 -9.96
N LEU A 160 -8.60 13.49 -9.60
CA LEU A 160 -9.61 14.08 -10.49
C LEU A 160 -9.30 15.54 -10.84
N ALA A 161 -8.70 16.30 -9.94
CA ALA A 161 -8.30 17.68 -10.22
C ALA A 161 -7.10 17.78 -11.19
N ILE A 162 -6.20 16.78 -11.18
CA ILE A 162 -4.98 16.76 -12.01
C ILE A 162 -5.25 16.13 -13.38
N ARG A 163 -5.87 14.94 -13.41
CA ARG A 163 -6.08 14.14 -14.63
C ARG A 163 -7.53 14.17 -15.12
N GLY A 164 -8.47 14.72 -14.37
CA GLY A 164 -9.88 14.66 -14.73
C GLY A 164 -10.46 13.26 -14.61
N THR A 165 -11.55 13.01 -15.35
CA THR A 165 -12.25 11.72 -15.38
C THR A 165 -11.47 10.60 -16.05
N GLU A 166 -10.35 10.91 -16.71
CA GLU A 166 -9.46 9.92 -17.35
C GLU A 166 -8.72 9.07 -16.33
N ALA A 167 -8.58 9.52 -15.08
CA ALA A 167 -8.00 8.67 -14.03
C ALA A 167 -8.92 7.51 -13.61
N LEU A 168 -10.20 7.54 -13.99
CA LEU A 168 -11.20 6.54 -13.61
C LEU A 168 -11.15 5.33 -14.57
N PRO A 169 -11.36 4.11 -14.07
CA PRO A 169 -11.65 3.76 -12.67
C PRO A 169 -10.41 3.82 -11.77
N ILE A 170 -10.60 4.25 -10.52
CA ILE A 170 -9.56 4.29 -9.47
C ILE A 170 -9.85 3.17 -8.47
N THR A 171 -8.88 2.30 -8.23
CA THR A 171 -8.95 1.26 -7.21
C THR A 171 -8.09 1.64 -6.02
N MET A 172 -8.69 1.57 -4.85
CA MET A 172 -8.04 1.83 -3.58
C MET A 172 -8.12 0.61 -2.68
N LEU A 173 -7.03 0.34 -1.96
CA LEU A 173 -6.95 -0.68 -0.93
C LEU A 173 -6.44 -0.03 0.35
N ASP A 174 -7.18 -0.17 1.45
CA ASP A 174 -6.84 0.40 2.76
C ASP A 174 -6.45 1.90 2.66
N ASP A 175 -7.33 2.68 2.02
CA ASP A 175 -7.16 4.13 1.75
C ASP A 175 -5.96 4.51 0.85
N THR A 176 -5.31 3.53 0.23
CA THR A 176 -4.17 3.73 -0.69
C THR A 176 -4.56 3.44 -2.12
N VAL A 177 -4.25 4.36 -3.05
CA VAL A 177 -4.45 4.12 -4.49
C VAL A 177 -3.45 3.07 -4.98
N VAL A 178 -3.98 1.93 -5.42
CA VAL A 178 -3.20 0.81 -5.98
C VAL A 178 -3.26 0.77 -7.50
N LEU A 179 -4.35 1.26 -8.09
CA LEU A 179 -4.55 1.26 -9.53
C LEU A 179 -5.44 2.42 -9.98
N THR A 180 -5.18 2.94 -11.18
CA THR A 180 -5.96 3.99 -11.84
C THR A 180 -6.08 3.68 -13.32
N ASP A 181 -7.02 4.32 -14.03
CA ASP A 181 -7.21 4.25 -15.51
C ASP A 181 -7.68 2.88 -16.04
N ARG A 182 -7.65 1.82 -15.23
CA ARG A 182 -8.17 0.48 -15.58
C ARG A 182 -8.66 -0.29 -14.36
N TYR A 183 -9.45 -1.33 -14.61
CA TYR A 183 -9.87 -2.29 -13.58
C TYR A 183 -8.74 -3.27 -13.23
N PRO A 184 -8.66 -3.72 -11.97
CA PRO A 184 -7.61 -4.65 -11.57
C PRO A 184 -7.90 -6.07 -12.07
N SER A 185 -6.85 -6.83 -12.36
CA SER A 185 -6.95 -8.27 -12.59
C SER A 185 -7.21 -9.03 -11.30
N ASN A 186 -7.73 -10.26 -11.40
CA ASN A 186 -7.94 -11.12 -10.23
C ASN A 186 -6.60 -11.29 -9.48
N ALA A 187 -5.54 -11.68 -10.20
CA ALA A 187 -4.21 -11.90 -9.64
C ALA A 187 -3.64 -10.66 -8.91
N GLU A 188 -3.82 -9.45 -9.46
CA GLU A 188 -3.42 -8.21 -8.78
C GLU A 188 -4.16 -8.04 -7.45
N VAL A 189 -5.47 -8.24 -7.46
CA VAL A 189 -6.31 -8.10 -6.25
C VAL A 189 -5.97 -9.15 -5.19
N PHE A 190 -5.85 -10.42 -5.57
CA PHE A 190 -5.44 -11.49 -4.66
C PHE A 190 -4.02 -11.25 -4.13
N GLY A 191 -3.12 -10.74 -4.97
CA GLY A 191 -1.76 -10.35 -4.61
C GLY A 191 -1.72 -9.23 -3.57
N TRP A 192 -2.53 -8.17 -3.74
CA TRP A 192 -2.62 -7.09 -2.75
C TRP A 192 -3.27 -7.56 -1.45
N LEU A 193 -4.31 -8.40 -1.56
CA LEU A 193 -5.01 -8.95 -0.43
C LEU A 193 -4.24 -10.06 0.29
N LYS A 194 -3.16 -10.58 -0.31
CA LYS A 194 -2.38 -11.73 0.18
C LYS A 194 -3.29 -12.93 0.49
N LEU A 195 -4.31 -13.12 -0.33
CA LEU A 195 -5.21 -14.26 -0.27
C LEU A 195 -4.70 -15.33 -1.23
N ASP A 196 -4.85 -16.60 -0.87
CA ASP A 196 -4.56 -17.72 -1.78
C ASP A 196 -5.55 -17.66 -2.95
N ASP A 197 -5.04 -17.39 -4.14
CA ASP A 197 -5.83 -17.29 -5.36
C ASP A 197 -6.32 -18.69 -5.78
N PRO A 198 -7.64 -18.97 -5.79
CA PRO A 198 -8.16 -20.28 -6.18
C PRO A 198 -8.12 -20.55 -7.69
N GLN A 199 -7.62 -19.61 -8.50
CA GLN A 199 -7.48 -19.68 -9.96
C GLN A 199 -6.03 -19.54 -10.46
N ALA A 200 -5.02 -19.62 -9.59
CA ALA A 200 -3.59 -19.43 -9.90
C ALA A 200 -2.97 -20.43 -10.91
N ASP A 201 -3.79 -21.32 -11.48
CA ASP A 201 -3.39 -22.31 -12.48
C ASP A 201 -3.67 -21.86 -13.93
N ALA A 202 -3.86 -20.56 -14.19
CA ALA A 202 -3.96 -20.04 -15.56
C ALA A 202 -2.68 -19.27 -15.91
N PRO A 203 -1.84 -19.76 -16.85
CA PRO A 203 -0.65 -19.05 -17.26
C PRO A 203 -1.03 -17.73 -17.93
N ASP A 204 -0.47 -16.63 -17.42
CA ASP A 204 -0.43 -15.34 -18.09
C ASP A 204 0.10 -15.54 -19.50
N SER A 205 -0.77 -15.35 -20.49
CA SER A 205 -0.33 -15.17 -21.86
C SER A 205 0.06 -13.72 -21.99
N ASP A 206 1.32 -13.43 -21.66
CA ASP A 206 2.03 -12.28 -22.19
C ASP A 206 1.94 -12.36 -23.72
N ASP A 207 0.95 -11.70 -24.31
CA ASP A 207 0.92 -11.37 -25.73
C ASP A 207 1.87 -10.19 -25.96
N ASP A 208 3.16 -10.49 -25.89
CA ASP A 208 4.19 -9.64 -26.49
C ASP A 208 4.33 -10.08 -27.95
N GLY A 209 4.04 -9.15 -28.83
CA GLY A 209 3.80 -9.42 -30.23
C GLY A 209 5.03 -9.83 -31.05
N ASP A 210 4.75 -9.96 -32.34
CA ASP A 210 5.70 -10.08 -33.43
C ASP A 210 6.45 -11.41 -33.52
N THR A 211 6.02 -12.27 -34.45
CA THR A 211 6.86 -12.70 -35.58
C THR A 211 6.14 -13.76 -36.40
N GLY A 212 5.96 -13.47 -37.70
CA GLY A 212 6.07 -14.50 -38.73
C GLY A 212 4.78 -15.19 -39.13
N CYS A 213 4.03 -14.54 -40.03
CA CYS A 213 3.23 -15.27 -41.01
C CYS A 213 4.17 -16.05 -41.95
N GLY A 214 4.67 -17.19 -41.48
CA GLY A 214 5.36 -18.21 -42.25
C GLY A 214 4.33 -19.09 -42.95
N CYS A 215 3.68 -18.55 -43.97
CA CYS A 215 2.72 -19.25 -44.81
C CYS A 215 3.48 -20.26 -45.71
N GLY A 216 3.87 -21.38 -45.10
CA GLY A 216 4.42 -22.55 -45.78
C GLY A 216 3.31 -23.51 -46.16
N GLY A 217 2.96 -23.51 -47.44
CA GLY A 217 2.34 -24.66 -48.13
C GLY A 217 0.82 -24.75 -48.02
N GLY A 218 0.13 -24.29 -49.06
CA GLY A 218 -1.31 -24.55 -49.20
C GLY A 218 -2.04 -23.74 -50.27
N CYS A 219 -1.41 -23.41 -51.41
CA CYS A 219 -2.20 -23.09 -52.59
C CYS A 219 -2.67 -24.40 -53.21
N CYS A 220 -3.88 -24.78 -52.86
CA CYS A 220 -4.76 -25.55 -53.70
C CYS A 220 -5.24 -24.67 -54.88
N CYS A 221 -5.45 -25.31 -56.03
CA CYS A 221 -6.03 -24.81 -57.30
C CYS A 221 -5.03 -24.28 -58.33
#